data_AF-A0A2T6ZPA7-F1
#
_entry.id   AF-A0A2T6ZPA7-F1
#
_cell.length_a   1.000
_cell.length_b   1.000
_cell.length_c   1.000
_cell.angle_alpha   90.00
_cell.angle_beta   90.00
_cell.angle_gamma   90.00
#
_symmetry.space_group_name_H-M   'P 1'
#
loop_
_entity.id
_entity.type
_entity.pdbx_description
1 polymer ?
#
loop_
_entity_poly.entity_id
_entity_poly.type
_entity_poly.pdbx_seq_one_letter_code
_entity_poly.pdbx_strand_id
1 'polypeptide(L)'
;MYAFGDDPDPLPESVQVLDEIVTDYIVDMCHDAARMASRGGRNKIKVDDFKFALRKDQRKLGRVEELLIMSKVIADARKQFDDKQEVNDVAGAGK
;
A
#
# COMPACT_ATOMS: atom_id res chain seq x y z
N MET A 1 0.24 6.89 -20.98
CA MET A 1 0.05 6.30 -19.64
C MET A 1 -1.09 5.30 -19.77
N TYR A 2 -1.23 4.29 -18.91
CA TYR A 2 -2.20 3.20 -19.13
C TYR A 2 -3.23 3.14 -17.99
N ALA A 3 -3.95 4.23 -17.75
CA ALA A 3 -5.10 4.25 -16.85
C ALA A 3 -6.09 5.37 -17.23
N PHE A 4 -7.31 5.35 -16.68
CA PHE A 4 -8.28 6.46 -16.73
C PHE A 4 -8.54 7.18 -18.08
N GLY A 5 -8.35 6.50 -19.23
CA GLY A 5 -8.56 7.09 -20.55
C GLY A 5 -7.34 7.84 -21.12
N ASP A 6 -6.15 7.56 -20.59
CA ASP A 6 -4.88 8.08 -21.09
C ASP A 6 -4.56 7.64 -22.53
N ASP A 7 -3.71 8.44 -23.18
CA ASP A 7 -3.18 8.11 -24.50
C ASP A 7 -2.17 6.93 -24.42
N PRO A 8 -2.26 5.92 -25.31
CA PRO A 8 -1.32 4.81 -25.38
C PRO A 8 0.13 5.25 -25.59
N ASP A 9 0.36 6.37 -26.28
CA ASP A 9 1.66 6.97 -26.57
C ASP A 9 1.69 8.43 -26.09
N PRO A 10 1.80 8.67 -24.77
CA PRO A 10 1.81 10.02 -24.22
C PRO A 10 3.10 10.76 -24.61
N LEU A 11 3.01 12.09 -24.67
CA LEU A 11 4.20 12.94 -24.83
C LEU A 11 5.23 12.65 -23.71
N PRO A 12 6.52 12.45 -24.03
CA PRO A 12 7.56 12.18 -23.04
C PRO A 12 7.63 13.24 -21.93
N GLU A 13 7.41 14.51 -22.28
CA GLU A 13 7.43 15.63 -21.35
C GLU A 13 6.31 15.53 -20.31
N SER A 14 5.12 15.09 -20.71
CA SER A 14 4.00 14.87 -19.79
C SER A 14 4.28 13.73 -18.81
N VAL A 15 4.96 12.67 -19.28
CA VAL A 15 5.37 11.56 -18.42
C VAL A 15 6.39 12.04 -17.38
N GLN A 16 7.39 12.80 -17.82
CA GLN A 16 8.40 13.36 -16.93
C GLN A 16 7.80 14.26 -15.86
N VAL A 17 6.92 15.20 -16.26
CA VAL A 17 6.27 16.11 -15.31
C VAL A 17 5.42 15.35 -14.30
N LEU A 18 4.69 14.32 -14.73
CA LEU A 18 3.93 13.50 -13.78
C LEU A 18 4.86 12.78 -12.78
N ASP A 19 5.99 12.25 -13.25
CA ASP A 19 6.96 11.59 -12.38
C ASP A 19 7.51 12.53 -11.31
N GLU A 20 7.84 13.77 -11.69
CA GLU A 20 8.27 14.82 -10.76
C GLU A 20 7.18 15.12 -9.71
N ILE A 21 5.93 15.36 -10.15
CA ILE A 21 4.80 15.66 -9.26
C ILE A 21 4.53 14.51 -8.28
N VAL A 22 4.55 13.27 -8.77
CA VAL A 22 4.27 12.09 -7.94
C VAL A 22 5.40 11.85 -6.95
N THR A 23 6.66 12.03 -7.37
CA THR A 23 7.83 11.89 -6.51
C THR A 23 7.78 12.90 -5.37
N ASP A 24 7.54 14.17 -5.68
CA ASP A 24 7.43 15.23 -4.66
C ASP A 24 6.32 14.94 -3.66
N TYR A 25 5.14 14.51 -4.14
CA TYR A 25 4.02 14.15 -3.28
C TYR A 25 4.36 13.01 -2.31
N ILE A 26 5.07 11.97 -2.78
CA ILE A 26 5.48 10.84 -1.94
C ILE A 26 6.49 11.28 -0.88
N VAL A 27 7.46 12.13 -1.26
CA VAL A 27 8.46 12.66 -0.35
C VAL A 27 7.82 13.50 0.75
N ASP A 28 6.92 14.42 0.40
CA ASP A 28 6.19 15.26 1.36
C ASP A 28 5.34 14.41 2.32
N MET A 29 4.65 13.40 1.80
CA MET A 29 3.86 12.48 2.62
C MET A 29 4.71 11.70 3.61
N CYS A 30 5.89 11.24 3.20
CA CYS A 30 6.85 10.56 4.07
C CYS A 30 7.39 11.50 5.15
N HIS A 31 7.68 12.75 4.81
CA HIS A 31 8.09 13.76 5.80
C HIS A 31 7.00 14.01 6.84
N ASP A 32 5.75 14.12 6.43
CA ASP A 32 4.63 14.32 7.36
C ASP A 32 4.42 13.11 8.28
N ALA A 33 4.47 11.89 7.74
CA ALA A 33 4.41 10.67 8.53
C ALA A 33 5.59 10.58 9.51
N ALA A 34 6.81 10.91 9.07
CA ALA A 34 8.00 10.94 9.92
C ALA A 34 7.88 11.96 11.06
N ARG A 35 7.31 13.14 10.80
CA ARG A 35 7.01 14.15 11.83
C ARG A 35 6.02 13.62 12.86
N MET A 36 5.01 12.83 12.46
CA MET A 36 4.08 12.21 13.41
C MET A 36 4.74 11.12 14.26
N ALA A 37 5.55 10.26 13.64
CA ALA A 37 6.30 9.24 14.36
C ALA A 37 7.22 9.88 15.42
N SER A 38 7.95 10.92 15.01
CA SER A 38 8.87 11.68 15.88
C SER A 38 8.14 12.37 17.05
N ARG A 39 6.97 12.97 16.80
CA ARG A 39 6.12 13.54 17.86
C ARG A 39 5.65 12.49 18.87
N GLY A 40 5.48 11.25 18.43
CA GLY A 40 5.19 10.10 19.29
C GLY A 40 6.43 9.46 19.93
N GLY A 41 7.62 10.09 19.85
CA GLY A 41 8.87 9.56 20.40
C GLY A 41 9.40 8.32 19.67
N ARG A 42 8.96 8.08 18.43
CA ARG A 42 9.34 6.91 17.64
C ARG A 42 10.22 7.31 16.46
N ASN A 43 11.30 6.56 16.26
CA ASN A 43 12.13 6.66 15.06
C ASN A 43 11.58 5.80 13.90
N LYS A 44 10.72 4.82 14.21
CA LYS A 44 10.09 3.95 13.21
C LYS A 44 8.71 4.46 12.84
N ILE A 45 8.51 4.69 11.55
CA ILE A 45 7.24 5.06 10.93
C ILE A 45 6.33 3.82 10.88
N LYS A 46 5.05 4.02 11.19
CA LYS A 46 3.98 3.01 11.14
C LYS A 46 2.88 3.47 10.18
N VAL A 47 2.00 2.53 9.81
CA VAL A 47 0.83 2.82 8.96
C VAL A 47 -0.07 3.91 9.55
N ASP A 48 -0.22 3.94 10.88
CA ASP A 48 -1.03 4.95 11.56
C ASP A 48 -0.48 6.37 11.39
N ASP A 49 0.82 6.54 11.17
CA ASP A 49 1.42 7.85 10.91
C ASP A 49 0.93 8.42 9.56
N PHE A 50 0.82 7.56 8.54
CA PHE A 50 0.24 7.92 7.24
C PHE A 50 -1.27 8.18 7.34
N LYS A 51 -2.01 7.36 8.10
CA LYS A 51 -3.43 7.61 8.36
C LYS A 51 -3.64 8.98 9.03
N PHE A 52 -2.79 9.33 9.99
CA PHE A 52 -2.85 10.63 10.65
C PHE A 52 -2.47 11.79 9.72
N ALA A 53 -1.46 11.62 8.86
CA ALA A 53 -1.12 12.60 7.83
C ALA A 53 -2.31 12.86 6.89
N LEU A 54 -3.03 11.81 6.51
CA LEU A 54 -4.20 11.86 5.62
C LEU A 54 -5.51 12.29 6.30
N ARG A 55 -5.55 12.54 7.62
CA ARG A 55 -6.80 12.78 8.40
C ARG A 55 -7.70 13.90 7.87
N LYS A 56 -7.15 14.83 7.09
CA LYS A 56 -7.90 15.95 6.50
C LYS A 56 -8.56 15.60 5.17
N ASP A 57 -8.13 14.52 4.51
CA ASP A 57 -8.70 14.01 3.27
C ASP A 57 -9.43 12.70 3.53
N GLN A 58 -10.73 12.81 3.80
CA GLN A 58 -11.58 11.67 4.16
C GLN A 58 -11.66 10.63 3.04
N ARG A 59 -11.56 11.06 1.76
CA ARG A 59 -11.61 10.12 0.62
C ARG A 59 -10.35 9.28 0.55
N LYS A 60 -9.17 9.91 0.65
CA LYS A 60 -7.89 9.19 0.67
C LYS A 60 -7.76 8.32 1.91
N LEU A 61 -8.16 8.82 3.07
CA LEU A 61 -8.15 8.04 4.30
C LEU A 61 -9.03 6.79 4.17
N GLY A 62 -10.29 6.94 3.76
CA GLY A 62 -11.21 5.81 3.56
C GLY A 62 -10.65 4.78 2.56
N ARG A 63 -10.02 5.25 1.47
CA ARG A 63 -9.40 4.36 0.49
C ARG A 63 -8.22 3.57 1.07
N VAL A 64 -7.38 4.20 1.89
CA VAL A 64 -6.29 3.50 2.58
C VAL A 64 -6.83 2.40 3.50
N GLU A 65 -7.91 2.67 4.24
CA GLU A 65 -8.50 1.67 5.13
C GLU A 65 -9.08 0.48 4.37
N GLU A 66 -9.82 0.74 3.29
CA GLU A 66 -10.35 -0.29 2.40
C GLU A 66 -9.23 -1.19 1.86
N LEU A 67 -8.15 -0.60 1.34
CA LEU A 67 -7.01 -1.33 0.79
C LEU A 67 -6.30 -2.21 1.84
N LEU A 68 -6.15 -1.70 3.07
CA LEU A 68 -5.57 -2.48 4.17
C LEU A 68 -6.46 -3.67 4.55
N ILE A 69 -7.78 -3.48 4.56
CA ILE A 69 -8.74 -4.56 4.81
C ILE A 69 -8.65 -5.61 3.71
N MET A 70 -8.68 -5.19 2.44
CA MET A 70 -8.56 -6.10 1.29
C MET A 70 -7.24 -6.88 1.32
N SER A 71 -6.13 -6.22 1.64
CA SER A 71 -4.83 -6.89 1.79
C SER A 71 -4.86 -7.95 2.88
N LYS A 72 -5.53 -7.69 4.00
CA LYS A 72 -5.70 -8.68 5.08
C LYS A 72 -6.54 -9.87 4.61
N VAL A 73 -7.67 -9.62 3.95
CA VAL A 73 -8.54 -10.69 3.40
C VAL A 73 -7.77 -11.58 2.44
N ILE A 74 -6.96 -11.00 1.55
CA ILE A 74 -6.12 -11.75 0.61
C ILE A 74 -5.07 -12.57 1.36
N ALA A 75 -4.42 -12.00 2.38
CA ALA A 75 -3.41 -12.70 3.18
C ALA A 75 -4.01 -13.88 3.95
N ASP A 76 -5.17 -13.68 4.58
CA ASP A 76 -5.91 -14.72 5.31
C ASP A 76 -6.37 -15.83 4.35
N ALA A 77 -6.83 -15.48 3.15
CA ALA A 77 -7.20 -16.45 2.12
C ALA A 77 -6.00 -17.29 1.67
N ARG A 78 -4.84 -16.66 1.41
CA ARG A 78 -3.60 -17.37 1.03
C ARG A 78 -3.17 -18.37 2.12
N LYS A 79 -3.21 -17.94 3.39
CA LYS A 79 -2.85 -18.81 4.51
C LYS A 79 -3.69 -20.08 4.59
N GLN A 80 -4.98 -20.01 4.28
CA GLN A 80 -5.87 -21.18 4.26
C GLN A 80 -5.50 -22.21 3.19
N PHE A 81 -4.76 -21.83 2.14
CA PHE A 81 -4.28 -22.75 1.12
C PHE A 81 -2.92 -23.36 1.50
N ASP A 82 -2.02 -22.58 2.11
CA ASP A 82 -0.73 -23.08 2.61
C ASP A 82 -0.94 -24.12 3.72
N ASP A 83 -1.84 -23.83 4.68
CA ASP A 83 -2.19 -24.76 5.77
C ASP A 83 -2.83 -26.08 5.23
N LYS A 84 -3.39 -26.08 4.01
CA LYS A 84 -3.96 -27.28 3.37
C LYS A 84 -2.95 -28.09 2.56
N GLN A 85 -1.86 -27.48 2.08
CA GLN A 85 -0.80 -28.21 1.37
C GLN A 85 -0.03 -29.11 2.33
N GLU A 86 0.31 -28.62 3.53
CA GLU A 86 1.03 -29.46 4.52
C GLU A 86 0.22 -30.69 4.98
N VAL A 87 -1.11 -30.59 5.07
CA VAL A 87 -1.97 -31.73 5.45
C VAL A 87 -2.02 -32.80 4.35
N ASN A 88 -1.93 -32.41 3.07
CA ASN A 88 -1.95 -33.35 1.96
C ASN A 88 -0.60 -34.05 1.76
N ASP A 89 0.52 -33.37 2.03
CA ASP A 89 1.87 -33.97 1.93
C ASP A 89 2.13 -34.98 3.06
N VAL A 90 1.57 -34.77 4.26
CA VAL A 90 1.67 -35.73 5.38
C VAL A 90 0.79 -36.97 5.16
N ALA A 91 -0.37 -36.84 4.50
CA ALA A 91 -1.25 -37.96 4.18
C ALA A 91 -0.70 -38.87 3.06
N GLY A 92 0.27 -38.40 2.26
CA GLY A 92 0.90 -39.14 1.18
C GLY A 92 2.10 -40.01 1.57
N ALA A 93 2.69 -39.82 2.76
CA ALA A 93 3.93 -40.48 3.18
C ALA A 93 3.74 -41.81 3.96
N GLY A 94 2.51 -42.35 3.97
CA GLY A 94 2.12 -43.51 4.79
C GLY A 94 1.67 -44.75 4.01
N LYS A 95 2.27 -45.05 2.85
CA LYS A 95 2.10 -46.34 2.16
C LYS A 95 3.43 -46.88 1.64
#